data_AF-M4UA02-F1
#
_entry.id   AF-M4UA02-F1
#
_cell.length_a   1.000
_cell.length_b   1.000
_cell.length_c   1.000
_cell.angle_alpha   90.00
_cell.angle_beta   90.00
_cell.angle_gamma   90.00
#
_symmetry.space_group_name_H-M   'P 1'
#
loop_
_entity.id
_entity.type
_entity.pdbx_description
1 polymer ?
#
loop_
_entity_poly.entity_id
_entity_poly.type
_entity_poly.pdbx_seq_one_letter_code
_entity_poly.pdbx_strand_id
1 'polypeptide(L)'
;MKYLKLVFCLALSMTYSNVVMADNCESVKIKVLDALAKTVDVSVDEVAIDKTFYDQSFSVDVLDIINVVVDVQEALNVELKDEDVVDPMVYFDDVEFEPRLKSKVTVKEFQYVVYKACVKSLS
;
A
#
# COMPACT_ATOMS: atom_id res chain seq x y z
N MET A 1 21.79 16.12 39.10
CA MET A 1 21.29 15.04 38.19
C MET A 1 19.89 15.35 37.64
N LYS A 2 19.68 16.47 36.92
CA LYS A 2 18.39 16.78 36.27
C LYS A 2 18.39 16.49 34.75
N TYR A 3 19.58 16.48 34.13
CA TYR A 3 19.73 16.29 32.68
C TYR A 3 19.78 14.82 32.24
N LEU A 4 20.14 13.89 33.13
CA LEU A 4 20.26 12.46 32.79
C LEU A 4 18.91 11.81 32.42
N LYS A 5 17.81 12.28 33.05
CA LYS A 5 16.45 11.80 32.74
C LYS A 5 15.93 12.29 31.38
N LEU A 6 16.32 13.50 30.97
CA LEU A 6 15.91 14.10 29.69
C LEU A 6 16.57 13.42 28.49
N VAL A 7 17.85 13.05 28.62
CA VAL A 7 18.59 12.32 27.58
C VAL A 7 18.01 10.91 27.37
N PHE A 8 17.57 10.25 28.45
CA PHE A 8 16.94 8.93 28.35
C PHE A 8 15.57 8.96 27.65
N CYS A 9 14.74 9.98 27.90
CA CYS A 9 13.45 10.11 27.21
C CYS A 9 13.60 10.33 25.69
N LEU A 10 14.59 11.11 25.27
CA LEU A 10 14.84 11.37 23.84
C LEU A 10 15.36 10.13 23.09
N ALA A 11 16.23 9.34 23.72
CA ALA A 11 16.70 8.08 23.13
C ALA A 11 15.59 7.01 23.06
N LEU A 12 14.70 6.95 24.06
CA LEU A 12 13.53 6.08 24.06
C LEU A 12 12.50 6.49 23.00
N SER A 13 12.26 7.79 22.80
CA SER A 13 11.33 8.24 21.75
C SER A 13 11.85 7.98 20.35
N MET A 14 13.15 8.19 20.10
CA MET A 14 13.75 7.94 18.78
C MET A 14 13.79 6.44 18.44
N THR A 15 13.98 5.57 19.43
CA THR A 15 13.92 4.11 19.22
C THR A 15 12.48 3.63 19.03
N TYR A 16 11.50 4.16 19.78
CA TYR A 16 10.08 3.84 19.57
C TYR A 16 9.56 4.30 18.20
N SER A 17 9.93 5.50 17.73
CA SER A 17 9.46 5.99 16.43
C SER A 17 9.93 5.11 15.27
N ASN A 18 11.17 4.62 15.29
CA ASN A 18 11.69 3.75 14.24
C ASN A 18 11.13 2.32 14.32
N VAL A 19 10.85 1.81 15.53
CA VAL A 19 10.24 0.48 15.72
C VAL A 19 8.76 0.47 15.31
N VAL A 20 7.99 1.52 15.68
CA VAL A 20 6.58 1.67 15.28
C VAL A 20 6.43 1.77 13.76
N MET A 21 7.39 2.39 13.07
CA MET A 21 7.36 2.47 11.61
C MET A 21 7.65 1.14 10.92
N ALA A 22 8.64 0.36 11.39
CA ALA A 22 8.95 -0.96 10.82
C ALA A 22 7.83 -2.00 11.07
N ASP A 23 7.19 -1.96 12.25
CA ASP A 23 6.01 -2.78 12.55
C ASP A 23 4.80 -2.43 11.64
N ASN A 24 4.76 -1.21 11.10
CA ASN A 24 3.60 -0.77 10.32
C ASN A 24 3.51 -1.44 8.95
N CYS A 25 4.65 -1.67 8.29
CA CYS A 25 4.66 -2.30 6.97
C CYS A 25 4.25 -3.78 7.00
N GLU A 26 4.34 -4.47 8.14
CA GLU A 26 3.84 -5.86 8.27
C GLU A 26 2.33 -5.94 8.04
N SER A 27 1.59 -4.87 8.35
CA SER A 27 0.14 -4.82 8.18
C SER A 27 -0.33 -4.46 6.75
N VAL A 28 0.58 -4.08 5.85
CA VAL A 28 0.27 -3.62 4.47
C VAL A 28 -0.66 -4.58 3.74
N LYS A 29 -0.39 -5.88 3.82
CA LYS A 29 -1.18 -6.88 3.10
C LYS A 29 -2.66 -6.83 3.49
N ILE A 30 -2.93 -6.70 4.78
CA ILE A 30 -4.30 -6.59 5.32
C ILE A 30 -4.89 -5.25 4.89
N LYS A 31 -4.15 -4.15 5.03
CA LYS A 31 -4.62 -2.81 4.64
C LYS A 31 -4.96 -2.69 3.17
N VAL A 32 -4.18 -3.29 2.28
CA VAL A 32 -4.47 -3.33 0.84
C VAL A 32 -5.77 -4.08 0.55
N LEU A 33 -6.05 -5.20 1.24
CA LEU A 33 -7.30 -5.93 1.05
C LEU A 33 -8.50 -5.15 1.58
N ASP A 34 -8.39 -4.60 2.79
CA ASP A 34 -9.43 -3.78 3.40
C ASP A 34 -9.77 -2.57 2.51
N ALA A 35 -8.74 -1.88 2.03
CA ALA A 35 -8.89 -0.72 1.15
C ALA A 35 -9.48 -1.13 -0.21
N LEU A 36 -8.97 -2.19 -0.85
CA LEU A 36 -9.49 -2.65 -2.14
C LEU A 36 -10.97 -3.06 -2.03
N ALA A 37 -11.32 -3.85 -1.02
CA ALA A 37 -12.70 -4.27 -0.78
C ALA A 37 -13.62 -3.07 -0.54
N LYS A 38 -13.17 -2.10 0.26
CA LYS A 38 -13.90 -0.84 0.51
C LYS A 38 -14.06 -0.01 -0.77
N THR A 39 -13.01 0.14 -1.58
CA THR A 39 -13.03 0.95 -2.81
C THR A 39 -14.02 0.40 -3.83
N VAL A 40 -14.09 -0.93 -3.97
CA VAL A 40 -14.99 -1.59 -4.93
C VAL A 40 -16.32 -2.07 -4.32
N ASP A 41 -16.62 -1.67 -3.08
CA ASP A 41 -17.85 -1.97 -2.33
C ASP A 41 -18.20 -3.47 -2.27
N VAL A 42 -17.22 -4.29 -1.87
CA VAL A 42 -17.38 -5.74 -1.65
C VAL A 42 -16.86 -6.15 -0.28
N SER A 43 -17.15 -7.39 0.13
CA SER A 43 -16.53 -7.97 1.32
C SER A 43 -15.09 -8.41 1.05
N VAL A 44 -14.24 -8.38 2.09
CA VAL A 44 -12.81 -8.75 1.95
C VAL A 44 -12.64 -10.20 1.49
N ASP A 45 -13.54 -11.11 1.86
CA ASP A 45 -13.51 -12.51 1.45
C ASP A 45 -13.89 -12.75 -0.01
N GLU A 46 -14.50 -11.76 -0.68
CA GLU A 46 -14.73 -11.79 -2.13
C GLU A 46 -13.48 -11.44 -2.95
N VAL A 47 -12.46 -10.83 -2.32
CA VAL A 47 -11.21 -10.46 -3.00
C VAL A 47 -10.32 -11.70 -3.19
N ALA A 48 -10.23 -12.18 -4.43
CA ALA A 48 -9.41 -13.35 -4.75
C ALA A 48 -7.94 -12.96 -4.93
N ILE A 49 -7.12 -13.19 -3.90
CA ILE A 49 -5.73 -12.69 -3.83
C ILE A 49 -4.81 -13.19 -4.96
N ASP A 50 -4.99 -14.44 -5.39
CA ASP A 50 -4.14 -15.07 -6.41
C ASP A 50 -4.67 -14.84 -7.85
N LYS A 51 -5.74 -14.05 -8.00
CA LYS A 51 -6.28 -13.67 -9.31
C LYS A 51 -5.80 -12.28 -9.74
N THR A 52 -5.78 -12.06 -11.05
CA THR A 52 -5.53 -10.74 -11.62
C THR A 52 -6.65 -9.76 -11.29
N PHE A 53 -6.43 -8.45 -11.47
CA PHE A 53 -7.50 -7.46 -11.32
C PHE A 53 -8.66 -7.68 -12.31
N TYR A 54 -8.39 -8.19 -13.52
CA TYR A 54 -9.44 -8.49 -14.51
C TYR A 54 -10.17 -9.82 -14.28
N ASP A 55 -9.62 -10.72 -13.46
CA ASP A 55 -10.23 -12.03 -13.16
C ASP A 55 -11.07 -12.03 -11.87
N GLN A 56 -11.20 -10.87 -11.22
CA GLN A 56 -12.06 -10.68 -10.05
C GLN A 56 -13.55 -10.82 -10.45
N SER A 57 -14.42 -11.06 -9.47
CA SER A 57 -15.88 -11.04 -9.67
C SER A 57 -16.46 -9.63 -9.78
N PHE A 58 -15.63 -8.61 -9.58
CA PHE A 58 -15.94 -7.18 -9.60
C PHE A 58 -14.95 -6.45 -10.52
N SER A 59 -15.30 -5.22 -10.92
CA SER A 59 -14.41 -4.39 -11.74
C SER A 59 -13.41 -3.67 -10.85
N VAL A 60 -12.17 -3.56 -11.33
CA VAL A 60 -11.12 -2.73 -10.74
C VAL A 60 -10.52 -1.91 -11.87
N ASP A 61 -10.49 -0.60 -11.73
CA ASP A 61 -9.85 0.32 -12.66
C ASP A 61 -8.59 1.00 -12.07
N VAL A 62 -7.96 1.86 -12.86
CA VAL A 62 -6.75 2.57 -12.42
C VAL A 62 -7.03 3.54 -11.27
N LEU A 63 -8.20 4.19 -11.27
CA LEU A 63 -8.58 5.10 -10.20
C LEU A 63 -8.81 4.35 -8.89
N ASP A 64 -9.38 3.14 -8.96
CA ASP A 64 -9.51 2.27 -7.80
C ASP A 64 -8.14 1.95 -7.18
N ILE A 65 -7.14 1.60 -8.00
CA ILE A 65 -5.77 1.35 -7.50
C ILE A 65 -5.19 2.58 -6.82
N ILE A 66 -5.35 3.77 -7.42
CA ILE A 66 -4.88 5.03 -6.80
C ILE A 66 -5.56 5.25 -5.44
N ASN A 67 -6.88 5.08 -5.37
CA ASN A 67 -7.64 5.24 -4.14
C ASN A 67 -7.18 4.25 -3.06
N VAL A 68 -6.91 3.00 -3.43
CA VAL A 68 -6.35 1.99 -2.51
C VAL A 68 -4.98 2.42 -1.99
N VAL A 69 -4.10 2.94 -2.83
CA VAL A 69 -2.78 3.42 -2.40
C VAL A 69 -2.91 4.59 -1.42
N VAL A 70 -3.79 5.55 -1.70
CA VAL A 70 -4.06 6.68 -0.81
C VAL A 70 -4.58 6.20 0.55
N ASP A 71 -5.60 5.34 0.58
CA ASP A 71 -6.18 4.79 1.82
C ASP A 71 -5.12 4.03 2.65
N VAL A 72 -4.24 3.27 2.00
CA VAL A 72 -3.16 2.54 2.67
C VAL A 72 -2.11 3.50 3.22
N GLN A 73 -1.71 4.52 2.45
CA GLN A 73 -0.79 5.56 2.90
C GLN A 73 -1.32 6.28 4.14
N GLU A 74 -2.60 6.66 4.16
CA GLU A 74 -3.23 7.29 5.32
C GLU A 74 -3.29 6.35 6.52
N ALA A 75 -3.68 5.09 6.31
CA ALA A 75 -3.78 4.09 7.38
C ALA A 75 -2.43 3.77 8.02
N LEU A 76 -1.34 3.83 7.25
CA LEU A 76 0.01 3.53 7.71
C LEU A 76 0.82 4.79 8.04
N ASN A 77 0.31 5.99 7.74
CA ASN A 77 1.04 7.24 7.90
C ASN A 77 2.46 7.16 7.30
N VAL A 78 2.56 6.62 6.07
CA VAL A 78 3.80 6.51 5.28
C VAL A 78 3.61 7.14 3.92
N GLU A 79 4.67 7.67 3.31
CA GLU A 79 4.62 8.19 1.95
C GLU A 79 4.86 7.07 0.94
N LEU A 80 3.84 6.74 0.14
CA LEU A 80 3.91 5.78 -0.95
C LEU A 80 3.96 6.54 -2.28
N LYS A 81 5.13 6.56 -2.91
CA LYS A 81 5.32 7.26 -4.19
C LYS A 81 4.67 6.49 -5.34
N ASP A 82 4.03 7.23 -6.25
CA ASP A 82 3.42 6.66 -7.46
C ASP A 82 4.41 5.85 -8.29
N GLU A 83 5.65 6.33 -8.43
CA GLU A 83 6.74 5.64 -9.15
C GLU A 83 7.06 4.23 -8.61
N ASP A 84 6.83 4.02 -7.31
CA ASP A 84 7.13 2.78 -6.62
C ASP A 84 5.91 1.84 -6.54
N VAL A 85 4.70 2.37 -6.71
CA VAL A 85 3.45 1.63 -6.48
C VAL A 85 2.50 1.63 -7.67
N VAL A 86 2.14 2.79 -8.22
CA VAL A 86 1.15 2.93 -9.30
C VAL A 86 1.76 2.62 -10.66
N ASP A 87 2.92 3.21 -10.98
CA ASP A 87 3.60 3.03 -12.27
C ASP A 87 3.91 1.55 -12.60
N PRO A 88 4.31 0.71 -11.63
CA PRO A 88 4.48 -0.72 -11.88
C PRO A 88 3.16 -1.44 -12.22
N MET A 89 2.01 -0.92 -11.82
CA MET A 89 0.69 -1.56 -12.01
C MET A 89 0.00 -1.14 -13.31
N VAL A 90 0.34 0.03 -13.85
CA VAL A 90 -0.31 0.60 -15.03
C VAL A 90 0.56 0.56 -16.28
N TYR A 91 -0.08 0.64 -17.45
CA TYR A 91 0.55 0.96 -18.72
C TYR A 91 -0.33 1.97 -19.47
N PHE A 92 0.25 2.72 -20.41
CA PHE A 92 -0.55 3.60 -21.27
C PHE A 92 -0.98 2.81 -22.51
N ASP A 93 -2.29 2.72 -22.75
CA ASP A 93 -2.84 2.07 -23.93
C ASP A 93 -2.84 3.06 -25.10
N ASP A 94 -1.92 2.87 -26.06
CA ASP A 94 -1.78 3.77 -27.21
C ASP A 94 -2.97 3.74 -28.17
N VAL A 95 -3.82 2.71 -28.10
CA VAL A 95 -5.00 2.57 -28.98
C VAL A 95 -6.17 3.33 -28.40
N GLU A 96 -6.40 3.17 -27.10
CA GLU A 96 -7.52 3.82 -26.40
C GLU A 96 -7.15 5.19 -25.81
N PHE A 97 -5.86 5.56 -25.85
CA PHE A 97 -5.29 6.81 -25.32
C PHE A 97 -5.59 7.04 -23.83
N GLU A 98 -5.57 5.96 -23.04
CA GLU A 98 -5.87 5.99 -21.61
C GLU A 98 -4.95 5.06 -20.79
N PRO A 99 -4.72 5.36 -19.50
CA PRO A 99 -4.01 4.44 -18.63
C PRO A 99 -4.86 3.20 -18.33
N ARG A 100 -4.21 2.03 -18.34
CA ARG A 100 -4.84 0.74 -18.02
C ARG A 100 -4.01 -0.08 -17.04
N LEU A 101 -4.69 -0.94 -16.29
CA LEU A 101 -4.03 -1.91 -15.41
C LEU A 101 -3.33 -2.97 -16.26
N LYS A 102 -2.12 -3.36 -15.85
CA LYS A 102 -1.43 -4.49 -16.46
C LYS A 102 -2.22 -5.77 -16.21
N SER A 103 -2.56 -6.47 -17.28
CA SER A 103 -3.48 -7.62 -17.25
C SER A 103 -3.01 -8.81 -16.42
N LYS A 104 -1.71 -8.89 -16.11
CA LYS A 104 -1.12 -10.01 -15.37
C LYS A 104 -0.94 -9.75 -13.88
N VAL A 105 -1.22 -8.54 -13.41
CA VAL A 105 -1.00 -8.18 -12.01
C VAL A 105 -2.09 -8.78 -11.15
N THR A 106 -1.67 -9.62 -10.22
CA THR A 106 -2.52 -10.18 -9.16
C THR A 106 -2.61 -9.25 -7.96
N VAL A 107 -3.69 -9.38 -7.17
CA VAL A 107 -3.83 -8.64 -5.90
C VAL A 107 -2.65 -8.92 -4.98
N LYS A 108 -2.16 -10.16 -4.95
CA LYS A 108 -0.97 -10.56 -4.18
C LYS A 108 0.32 -9.88 -4.64
N GLU A 109 0.51 -9.70 -5.95
CA GLU A 109 1.66 -8.95 -6.47
C GLU A 109 1.54 -7.46 -6.13
N PHE A 110 0.34 -6.90 -6.21
CA PHE A 110 0.09 -5.53 -5.78
C PHE A 110 0.40 -5.33 -4.29
N GLN A 111 -0.09 -6.22 -3.42
CA GLN A 111 0.27 -6.23 -2.00
C GLN A 111 1.79 -6.25 -1.78
N TYR A 112 2.52 -7.03 -2.57
CA TYR A 112 3.97 -7.11 -2.49
C TYR A 112 4.66 -5.83 -2.95
N VAL A 113 4.14 -5.18 -3.99
CA VAL A 113 4.63 -3.88 -4.47
C VAL A 113 4.46 -2.81 -3.40
N VAL A 114 3.25 -2.69 -2.84
CA VAL A 114 2.95 -1.73 -1.75
C VAL A 114 3.83 -2.00 -0.54
N TYR A 115 4.03 -3.28 -0.17
CA TYR A 115 4.90 -3.65 0.94
C TYR A 115 6.34 -3.18 0.70
N LYS A 116 6.90 -3.41 -0.48
CA LYS A 116 8.26 -2.96 -0.81
C LYS A 116 8.37 -1.43 -0.78
N ALA A 117 7.37 -0.73 -1.29
CA ALA A 117 7.34 0.74 -1.25
C ALA A 117 7.28 1.26 0.18
N CYS A 118 6.45 0.66 1.04
CA CYS A 118 6.39 0.96 2.47
C CYS A 118 7.75 0.75 3.15
N VAL A 119 8.39 -0.41 2.92
CA VAL A 119 9.72 -0.67 3.51
C VAL A 119 10.76 0.35 3.02
N LYS A 120 10.70 0.73 1.74
CA LYS A 120 11.57 1.75 1.14
C LYS A 120 11.32 3.15 1.70
N SER A 121 10.09 3.50 2.08
CA SER A 121 9.79 4.82 2.65
C SER A 121 10.34 5.02 4.06
N LEU A 122 10.76 3.94 4.72
CA LEU A 122 11.34 3.97 6.09
C LEU A 122 12.86 4.08 6.11
N SER A 123 13.52 3.92 4.96
CA SER A 123 14.98 3.96 4.79
C SER A 123 15.44 5.27 4.19
#